data_AF-Q5BSE7-F1
#
_entry.id   AF-Q5BSE7-F1
#
_cell.length_a   1.000
_cell.length_b   1.000
_cell.length_c   1.000
_cell.angle_alpha   90.00
_cell.angle_beta   90.00
_cell.angle_gamma   90.00
#
_symmetry.space_group_name_H-M   'P 1'
#
loop_
_entity.id
_entity.type
_entity.pdbx_description
1 polymer ?
#
loop_
_entity_poly.entity_id
_entity_poly.type
_entity_poly.pdbx_seq_one_letter_code
_entity_poly.pdbx_strand_id
1 'polypeptide(L)'
;MVSEACQTLFNYSKIGACCDDYMQDQLIILMALAEGRSQIRCRRLTSHTKTAIYVTELLLGVKFEITTLDDGCSIISCEGIGYTPKHLKSSCS
;
A
#
# COMPACT_ATOMS: atom_id res chain seq x y z
N MET A 1 -9.29 16.20 -21.83
CA MET A 1 -9.00 14.77 -21.55
C MET A 1 -7.52 14.50 -21.30
N VAL A 2 -6.58 14.77 -22.24
CA VAL A 2 -5.13 14.55 -21.98
C VAL A 2 -4.55 15.53 -20.94
N SER A 3 -5.01 16.79 -20.95
CA SER A 3 -4.56 17.84 -20.02
C SER A 3 -4.88 17.53 -18.55
N GLU A 4 -6.07 16.99 -18.28
CA GLU A 4 -6.54 16.64 -16.93
C GLU A 4 -5.76 15.46 -16.34
N ALA A 5 -5.43 14.46 -17.17
CA ALA A 5 -4.60 13.33 -16.77
C ALA A 5 -3.17 13.78 -16.42
N CYS A 6 -2.57 14.66 -17.25
CA CYS A 6 -1.26 15.25 -16.96
C CYS A 6 -1.26 16.08 -15.67
N GLN A 7 -2.30 16.89 -15.44
CA GLN A 7 -2.42 17.68 -14.21
C GLN A 7 -2.59 16.80 -12.97
N THR A 8 -3.36 15.71 -13.08
CA THR A 8 -3.57 14.76 -11.99
C THR A 8 -2.27 14.05 -11.61
N LEU A 9 -1.53 13.55 -12.60
CA LEU A 9 -0.21 12.95 -12.39
C LEU A 9 0.80 13.94 -11.79
N PHE A 10 0.83 15.17 -12.31
CA PHE A 10 1.72 16.22 -11.78
C PHE A 10 1.41 16.54 -10.32
N ASN A 11 0.13 16.56 -9.94
CA ASN A 11 -0.28 16.76 -8.56
C ASN A 11 0.16 15.60 -7.66
N TYR A 12 0.01 14.33 -8.10
CA TYR A 12 0.50 13.18 -7.34
C TYR A 12 2.02 13.22 -7.14
N SER A 13 2.76 13.58 -8.18
CA SER A 13 4.22 13.74 -8.11
C SER A 13 4.63 14.85 -7.12
N LYS A 14 3.95 16.00 -7.14
CA LYS A 14 4.25 17.13 -6.24
C LYS A 14 3.98 16.81 -4.77
N ILE A 15 2.98 15.97 -4.49
CA ILE A 15 2.60 15.53 -3.14
C ILE A 15 3.54 14.43 -2.63
N GLY A 16 4.34 13.82 -3.51
CA GLY A 16 5.23 12.71 -3.16
C GLY A 16 4.48 11.42 -2.84
N ALA A 17 3.24 11.29 -3.31
CA ALA A 17 2.46 10.07 -3.13
C ALA A 17 3.09 8.93 -3.95
N CYS A 18 3.24 7.76 -3.34
CA CYS A 18 3.83 6.59 -4.01
C CYS A 18 2.88 6.01 -5.06
N CYS A 19 1.56 6.17 -4.87
CA CYS A 19 0.52 5.55 -5.69
C CYS A 19 -0.71 6.47 -5.77
N ASP A 20 -1.53 6.28 -6.80
CA ASP A 20 -2.82 6.98 -6.93
C ASP A 20 -3.84 6.50 -5.89
N ASP A 21 -4.98 7.19 -5.80
CA ASP A 21 -6.02 6.91 -4.80
C ASP A 21 -6.75 5.56 -5.01
N TYR A 22 -6.71 5.01 -6.22
CA TYR A 22 -7.37 3.76 -6.62
C TYR A 22 -6.46 2.54 -6.58
N MET A 23 -5.13 2.71 -6.62
CA MET A 23 -4.17 1.61 -6.57
C MET A 23 -3.75 1.22 -5.14
N GLN A 24 -4.09 2.04 -4.14
CA GLN A 24 -3.69 1.82 -2.74
C GLN A 24 -4.18 0.50 -2.15
N ASP A 25 -5.42 0.10 -2.48
CA ASP A 25 -6.07 -1.12 -1.99
C ASP A 25 -5.37 -2.39 -2.50
N GLN A 26 -4.87 -2.39 -3.74
CA GLN A 26 -4.16 -3.51 -4.32
C GLN A 26 -2.82 -3.79 -3.63
N LEU A 27 -2.18 -2.76 -3.07
CA LEU A 27 -0.89 -2.90 -2.40
C LEU A 27 -1.00 -3.49 -1.00
N ILE A 28 -2.15 -3.33 -0.33
CA ILE A 28 -2.33 -3.78 1.07
C ILE A 28 -2.02 -5.27 1.22
N ILE A 29 -2.54 -6.12 0.32
CA ILE A 29 -2.30 -7.56 0.39
C ILE A 29 -0.83 -7.90 0.12
N LEU A 30 -0.18 -7.18 -0.81
CA LEU A 30 1.22 -7.40 -1.13
C LEU A 30 2.14 -7.00 0.02
N MET A 31 1.83 -5.88 0.70
CA MET A 31 2.55 -5.45 1.91
C MET A 31 2.45 -6.49 3.02
N ALA A 32 1.28 -7.11 3.20
CA ALA A 32 1.07 -8.14 4.20
C ALA A 32 1.78 -9.46 3.84
N LEU A 33 1.97 -9.76 2.55
CA LEU A 33 2.67 -10.97 2.10
C LEU A 33 4.19 -10.79 2.05
N ALA A 34 4.67 -9.56 1.91
CA ALA A 34 6.10 -9.24 1.86
C ALA A 34 6.83 -9.71 3.14
N GLU A 35 8.14 -9.91 3.04
CA GLU A 35 8.98 -10.19 4.20
C GLU A 35 9.41 -8.88 4.86
N GLY A 36 9.16 -8.77 6.17
CA GLY A 36 9.57 -7.62 6.97
C GLY A 36 8.61 -6.42 6.91
N ARG A 37 9.12 -5.25 7.31
CA ARG A 37 8.34 -4.02 7.38
C ARG A 37 8.20 -3.33 6.02
N SER A 38 6.97 -3.23 5.54
CA SER A 38 6.61 -2.45 4.35
C SER A 38 5.98 -1.11 4.74
N GLN A 39 6.29 -0.04 4.00
CA GLN A 39 5.71 1.28 4.18
C GLN A 39 5.36 1.92 2.84
N ILE A 40 4.17 2.51 2.74
CA ILE A 40 3.75 3.29 1.58
C ILE A 40 3.23 4.66 2.02
N ARG A 41 3.59 5.70 1.27
CA ARG A 41 3.00 7.04 1.43
C ARG A 41 1.86 7.20 0.44
N CYS A 42 0.65 7.38 0.96
CA CYS A 42 -0.55 7.67 0.21
C CYS A 42 -1.12 9.02 0.63
N ARG A 43 -2.12 9.52 -0.11
CA ARG A 43 -2.80 10.77 0.25
C ARG A 43 -3.82 10.51 1.36
N ARG A 44 -5.11 10.49 1.01
CA ARG A 44 -6.20 10.19 1.93
C ARG A 44 -6.62 8.74 1.74
N LEU A 45 -6.72 7.98 2.83
CA LEU A 45 -7.25 6.62 2.75
C LEU A 45 -8.68 6.64 2.23
N THR A 46 -8.91 5.89 1.15
CA THR A 46 -10.25 5.66 0.62
C THR A 46 -11.01 4.64 1.47
N SER A 47 -12.33 4.57 1.33
CA SER A 47 -13.14 3.53 1.97
C SER A 47 -12.71 2.13 1.53
N HIS A 48 -12.32 1.96 0.28
CA HIS A 48 -11.82 0.69 -0.26
C HIS A 48 -10.51 0.27 0.40
N THR A 49 -9.56 1.20 0.57
CA THR A 49 -8.30 0.93 1.26
C THR A 49 -8.54 0.48 2.70
N LYS A 50 -9.48 1.10 3.42
CA LYS A 50 -9.84 0.69 4.79
C LYS A 50 -10.42 -0.71 4.85
N THR A 51 -11.31 -1.05 3.91
CA THR A 51 -11.86 -2.42 3.81
C THR A 51 -10.78 -3.43 3.45
N ALA A 52 -9.89 -3.11 2.51
CA ALA A 52 -8.76 -3.97 2.15
C ALA A 52 -7.85 -4.25 3.34
N ILE A 53 -7.53 -3.22 4.15
CA ILE A 53 -6.78 -3.36 5.41
C ILE A 53 -7.51 -4.34 6.33
N TYR A 54 -8.79 -4.07 6.63
CA TYR A 54 -9.59 -4.90 7.54
C TYR A 54 -9.64 -6.38 7.10
N VAL A 55 -9.91 -6.64 5.82
CA VAL A 55 -9.95 -8.00 5.28
C VAL A 55 -8.57 -8.66 5.35
N THR A 56 -7.50 -7.92 5.05
CA THR A 56 -6.13 -8.45 5.09
C THR A 56 -5.70 -8.79 6.52
N GLU A 57 -6.03 -7.95 7.50
CA GLU A 57 -5.80 -8.26 8.92
C GLU A 57 -6.57 -9.52 9.36
N LEU A 58 -7.81 -9.68 8.92
CA LEU A 58 -8.63 -10.85 9.24
C LEU A 58 -8.07 -12.14 8.64
N LEU A 59 -7.57 -12.09 7.41
CA LEU A 59 -7.08 -13.26 6.68
C LEU A 59 -5.68 -13.69 7.10
N LEU A 60 -4.78 -12.73 7.33
CA LEU A 60 -3.35 -12.99 7.54
C LEU A 60 -2.91 -12.77 8.99
N GLY A 61 -3.75 -12.20 9.85
CA GLY A 61 -3.41 -11.92 11.25
C GLY A 61 -2.39 -10.79 11.43
N VAL A 62 -2.07 -10.05 10.38
CA VAL A 62 -1.17 -8.88 10.42
C VAL A 62 -1.88 -7.66 11.01
N LYS A 63 -1.10 -6.61 11.33
CA LYS A 63 -1.61 -5.32 11.78
C LYS A 63 -1.05 -4.19 10.93
N PHE A 64 -1.93 -3.29 10.52
CA PHE A 64 -1.57 -2.09 9.79
C PHE A 64 -1.51 -0.87 10.71
N GLU A 65 -0.44 -0.10 10.59
CA GLU A 65 -0.25 1.18 11.28
C GLU A 65 -0.46 2.32 10.29
N ILE A 66 -1.33 3.28 10.63
CA ILE A 66 -1.62 4.44 9.78
C ILE A 66 -1.18 5.71 10.50
N THR A 67 -0.21 6.42 9.93
CA THR A 67 0.26 7.71 10.44
C THR A 67 -0.16 8.81 9.48
N THR A 68 -1.00 9.75 9.92
CA THR A 68 -1.35 10.94 9.14
C THR A 68 -0.28 12.01 9.35
N LEU A 69 0.14 12.66 8.28
CA LEU A 69 1.16 13.70 8.26
C LEU A 69 0.54 15.08 8.11
N ASP A 70 1.32 16.12 8.44
CA ASP A 70 0.87 17.52 8.45
C ASP A 70 0.47 18.05 7.06
N ASP A 71 0.96 17.42 5.98
CA ASP A 71 0.63 17.76 4.59
C ASP A 71 -0.67 17.08 4.09
N GLY A 72 -1.38 16.35 4.96
CA GLY A 72 -2.59 15.62 4.63
C GLY A 72 -2.35 14.27 3.94
N CYS A 73 -1.10 13.83 3.83
CA CYS A 73 -0.76 12.48 3.42
C CYS A 73 -0.86 11.51 4.60
N SER A 74 -0.95 10.22 4.29
CA SER A 74 -0.94 9.13 5.26
C SER A 74 0.15 8.14 4.90
N ILE A 75 0.91 7.66 5.89
CA ILE A 75 1.82 6.53 5.76
C ILE A 75 1.10 5.30 6.29
N ILE A 76 1.00 4.27 5.45
CA ILE A 76 0.53 2.94 5.84
C ILE A 76 1.77 2.07 6.04
N SER A 77 1.90 1.44 7.21
CA SER A 77 2.96 0.49 7.52
C SER A 77 2.37 -0.87 7.87
N CYS A 78 3.06 -1.95 7.51
CA CYS A 78 2.67 -3.32 7.86
C CYS A 78 3.93 -4.17 8.05
N GLU A 79 3.92 -5.03 9.08
CA GLU A 79 4.86 -6.13 9.18
C GLU A 79 4.27 -7.32 8.42
N GLY A 80 4.89 -7.69 7.30
CA GLY A 80 4.39 -8.77 6.46
C GLY A 80 4.85 -10.15 6.93
N ILE A 81 4.14 -11.20 6.49
CA ILE A 81 4.36 -12.57 6.94
C ILE A 81 5.51 -13.29 6.21
N GLY A 82 6.15 -12.66 5.23
CA GLY A 82 7.23 -13.27 4.45
C GLY A 82 6.78 -14.50 3.66
N TYR A 83 5.63 -14.41 2.98
CA TYR A 83 5.08 -15.53 2.24
C TYR A 83 5.96 -15.85 1.02
N THR A 84 6.64 -17.00 1.08
CA THR A 84 7.42 -17.53 -0.04
C THR A 84 6.68 -18.72 -0.68
N PRO A 85 6.28 -18.63 -1.97
CA PRO A 85 5.64 -19.74 -2.67
C PRO A 85 6.52 -20.99 -2.69
N LYS A 86 5.94 -22.15 -2.38
CA LYS A 86 6.67 -23.43 -2.31
C LYS A 86 7.41 -23.80 -3.60
N HIS A 87 6.89 -23.38 -4.76
CA HIS A 87 7.46 -23.66 -6.07
C HIS A 87 8.69 -22.80 -6.43
N LEU A 88 8.97 -21.72 -5.67
CA LEU A 88 10.14 -20.85 -5.86
C LEU A 88 11.29 -21.19 -4.89
N LYS A 89 11.11 -22.16 -3.99
CA LYS A 89 12.12 -22.55 -3.00
C LYS A 89 13.28 -23.37 -3.58
N SER A 90 13.20 -23.79 -4.85
CA SER A 90 14.21 -24.65 -5.49
C SER A 90 15.27 -23.90 -6.30
N SER A 91 15.27 -22.56 -6.36
CA SER A 91 16.15 -21.79 -7.24
C SER A 91 17.16 -20.87 -6.56
N CYS A 92 17.17 -20.80 -5.22
CA CYS A 92 18.22 -20.11 -4.48
C CYS A 92 18.81 -21.06 -3.44
N SER A 93 19.93 -21.70 -3.81
CA SER A 93 20.96 -22.22 -2.91
C SER A 93 22.26 -21.50 -3.25
#